data_AF-A0A5P0JKN4-F1
#
_entry.id   AF-A0A5P0JKN4-F1
#
_cell.length_a   1.000
_cell.length_b   1.000
_cell.length_c   1.000
_cell.angle_alpha   90.00
_cell.angle_beta   90.00
_cell.angle_gamma   90.00
#
_symmetry.space_group_name_H-M   'P 1'
#
loop_
_entity.id
_entity.type
_entity.pdbx_description
1 polymer ?
#
loop_
_entity_poly.entity_id
_entity_poly.type
_entity_poly.pdbx_seq_one_letter_code
_entity_poly.pdbx_strand_id
1 'polypeptide(L)'
;ISVLINGESGTGKELVAHALHRHSPRAKAPFIALNMAAIPKDLIESELFGHEKGAFTGANTIRQGRFEQADGGTLFLDEIGDMPLDVQTRLLRVLADGQFYRVGGYA
;
A
#
# COMPACT_ATOMS: atom_id res chain seq x y z
N ILE A 1 -6.16 11.43 -6.08
CA ILE A 1 -5.46 11.44 -7.38
C ILE A 1 -4.37 10.40 -7.29
N SER A 2 -4.26 9.53 -8.29
CA SER A 2 -3.22 8.51 -8.40
C SER A 2 -2.25 8.91 -9.51
N VAL A 3 -0.96 8.64 -9.33
CA VAL A 3 0.11 8.98 -10.28
C VAL A 3 0.92 7.72 -10.56
N LEU A 4 1.20 7.45 -11.84
CA LEU A 4 2.10 6.38 -12.27
C LEU A 4 3.46 7.00 -12.66
N ILE A 5 4.54 6.49 -12.05
CA ILE A 5 5.91 6.90 -12.36
C ILE A 5 6.59 5.77 -13.11
N ASN A 6 6.92 5.98 -14.37
CA ASN A 6 7.61 5.01 -15.20
C ASN A 6 9.11 5.36 -15.28
N GLY A 7 9.95 4.34 -15.19
CA GLY A 7 11.40 4.47 -15.28
C GLY A 7 12.09 3.19 -14.83
N GLU A 8 13.34 3.01 -15.26
CA GLU A 8 14.15 1.84 -14.89
C GLU A 8 14.36 1.78 -13.37
N SER A 9 14.67 0.59 -12.85
CA SER A 9 15.01 0.43 -11.44
C SER A 9 16.29 1.20 -11.11
N GLY A 10 16.35 1.82 -9.94
CA GLY A 10 17.49 2.64 -9.52
C GLY A 10 17.55 4.07 -10.09
N THR A 11 16.57 4.51 -10.88
CA THR A 11 16.53 5.88 -11.46
C THR A 11 16.04 6.98 -10.50
N GLY A 12 15.82 6.65 -9.21
CA GLY A 12 15.38 7.62 -8.21
C GLY A 12 13.89 7.96 -8.26
N LYS A 13 13.04 7.02 -8.70
CA LYS A 13 11.57 7.17 -8.72
C LYS A 13 10.99 7.65 -7.38
N GLU A 14 11.58 7.21 -6.28
CA GLU A 14 11.19 7.64 -4.92
C GLU A 14 11.34 9.15 -4.71
N LEU A 15 12.38 9.78 -5.28
CA LEU A 15 12.59 11.23 -5.17
C LEU A 15 11.46 12.01 -5.84
N VAL A 16 10.95 11.50 -6.96
CA VAL A 16 9.79 12.08 -7.66
C VAL A 16 8.54 11.93 -6.80
N ALA A 17 8.32 10.76 -6.18
CA ALA A 17 7.19 10.53 -5.29
C ALA A 17 7.21 11.47 -4.06
N HIS A 18 8.38 11.63 -3.42
CA HIS A 18 8.57 12.59 -2.32
C HIS A 18 8.32 14.03 -2.76
N ALA A 19 8.82 14.42 -3.93
CA ALA A 19 8.58 15.75 -4.47
C ALA A 19 7.09 16.02 -4.72
N LEU A 20 6.36 15.05 -5.29
CA LEU A 20 4.92 15.14 -5.49
C LEU A 20 4.18 15.29 -4.16
N HIS A 21 4.52 14.50 -3.15
CA HIS A 21 3.92 14.59 -1.83
C HIS A 21 4.16 15.97 -1.18
N ARG A 22 5.42 16.43 -1.17
CA ARG A 22 5.84 17.70 -0.56
C ARG A 22 5.18 18.93 -1.19
N HIS A 23 4.84 18.88 -2.48
CA HIS A 23 4.18 19.97 -3.18
C HIS A 23 2.66 19.79 -3.29
N SER A 24 2.09 18.75 -2.69
CA SER A 24 0.65 18.52 -2.66
C SER A 24 -0.02 19.24 -1.48
N PRO A 25 -1.36 19.40 -1.50
CA PRO A 25 -2.13 19.86 -0.34
C PRO A 25 -1.97 18.98 0.92
N ARG A 26 -1.38 17.78 0.79
CA ARG A 26 -1.19 16.79 1.86
C ARG A 26 0.24 16.72 2.38
N ALA A 27 1.08 17.72 2.08
CA ALA A 27 2.50 17.72 2.43
C ALA A 27 2.82 17.60 3.94
N LYS A 28 1.83 17.83 4.82
CA LYS A 28 1.95 17.66 6.28
C LYS A 28 1.40 16.32 6.78
N ALA A 29 0.74 15.55 5.93
CA ALA A 29 0.17 14.26 6.25
C ALA A 29 1.21 13.14 6.01
N PRO A 30 0.96 11.90 6.46
CA PRO A 30 1.93 10.82 6.32
C PRO A 30 2.31 10.53 4.85
N PHE A 31 3.59 10.24 4.63
CA PHE A 31 4.08 9.61 3.41
C PHE A 31 4.57 8.21 3.75
N ILE A 32 3.87 7.19 3.25
CA ILE A 32 4.20 5.78 3.48
C ILE A 32 4.72 5.22 2.16
N ALA A 33 5.97 4.77 2.15
CA ALA A 33 6.56 4.08 1.01
C ALA A 33 6.60 2.58 1.26
N LEU A 34 6.27 1.79 0.24
CA LEU A 34 6.32 0.33 0.28
C LEU A 34 6.93 -0.19 -1.02
N ASN A 35 7.99 -0.98 -0.90
CA ASN A 35 8.61 -1.66 -2.04
C ASN A 35 8.04 -3.09 -2.13
N MET A 36 7.32 -3.40 -3.22
CA MET A 36 6.67 -4.70 -3.38
C MET A 36 7.68 -5.84 -3.52
N ALA A 37 8.82 -5.59 -4.17
CA ALA A 37 9.86 -6.60 -4.38
C ALA A 37 10.55 -7.04 -3.07
N ALA A 38 10.48 -6.22 -2.02
CA ALA A 38 11.10 -6.50 -0.72
C ALA A 38 10.20 -7.31 0.22
N ILE A 39 8.92 -7.52 -0.12
CA ILE A 39 7.93 -8.18 0.74
C ILE A 39 7.61 -9.56 0.15
N PRO A 40 7.65 -10.64 0.95
CA PRO A 40 7.19 -11.94 0.52
C PRO A 40 5.76 -11.87 -0.03
N LYS A 41 5.51 -12.51 -1.18
CA LYS A 41 4.23 -12.36 -1.93
C LYS A 41 2.99 -12.69 -1.09
N ASP A 42 3.11 -13.69 -0.23
CA ASP A 42 2.10 -14.14 0.73
C ASP A 42 1.81 -13.13 1.85
N LEU A 43 2.73 -12.20 2.12
CA LEU A 43 2.58 -11.15 3.14
C LEU A 43 2.15 -9.81 2.57
N ILE A 44 2.24 -9.60 1.25
CA ILE A 44 1.90 -8.31 0.60
C ILE A 44 0.48 -7.88 0.96
N GLU A 45 -0.49 -8.80 0.92
CA GLU A 45 -1.89 -8.49 1.23
C GLU A 45 -2.05 -7.99 2.68
N SER A 46 -1.47 -8.70 3.64
CA SER A 46 -1.51 -8.34 5.05
C SER A 46 -0.75 -7.05 5.34
N GLU A 47 0.37 -6.76 4.66
CA GLU A 47 1.09 -5.50 4.82
C GLU A 47 0.27 -4.32 4.29
N LEU A 48 -0.35 -4.45 3.12
CA LEU A 48 -1.15 -3.39 2.51
C LEU A 48 -2.44 -3.10 3.29
N PHE A 49 -3.22 -4.14 3.57
CA PHE A 49 -4.58 -3.99 4.11
C PHE A 49 -4.68 -4.25 5.61
N GLY A 50 -3.63 -4.79 6.24
CA GLY A 50 -3.68 -5.21 7.63
C GLY A 50 -4.41 -6.53 7.80
N HIS A 51 -4.43 -7.03 9.04
CA HIS A 51 -5.13 -8.27 9.38
C HIS A 51 -5.79 -8.17 10.76
N GLU A 52 -6.87 -8.91 10.90
CA GLU A 52 -7.50 -9.18 12.18
C GLU A 52 -6.79 -10.33 12.91
N LYS A 53 -6.95 -10.38 14.23
CA LYS A 53 -6.45 -11.49 15.03
C LYS A 53 -7.12 -12.79 14.58
N GLY A 54 -6.33 -13.82 14.29
CA GLY A 54 -6.81 -15.13 13.83
C GLY A 54 -7.10 -15.21 12.33
N ALA A 55 -6.77 -14.19 11.54
CA ALA A 55 -6.97 -14.20 10.09
C ALA A 55 -6.19 -15.31 9.37
N PHE A 56 -5.01 -15.69 9.89
CA PHE A 56 -4.18 -16.79 9.42
C PHE A 56 -3.30 -17.33 10.56
N THR A 57 -2.65 -18.47 10.34
CA THR A 57 -1.73 -19.07 11.33
C THR A 57 -0.58 -18.10 11.64
N GLY A 58 -0.52 -17.62 12.88
CA GLY A 58 0.47 -16.62 13.34
C GLY A 58 -0.07 -15.18 13.44
N ALA A 59 -1.30 -14.92 13.02
CA ALA A 59 -2.00 -13.64 13.24
C ALA A 59 -2.44 -13.48 14.71
N ASN A 60 -1.48 -13.36 15.63
CA ASN A 60 -1.73 -13.32 17.07
C ASN A 60 -2.32 -11.98 17.55
N THR A 61 -2.14 -10.93 16.76
CA THR A 61 -2.58 -9.57 17.07
C THR A 61 -3.29 -8.96 15.86
N ILE A 62 -4.07 -7.92 16.09
CA ILE A 62 -4.57 -7.07 15.01
C ILE A 62 -3.40 -6.22 14.51
N ARG A 63 -3.30 -6.02 13.19
CA ARG A 63 -2.28 -5.15 12.60
C ARG A 63 -2.89 -4.23 11.57
N GLN A 64 -2.61 -2.94 11.69
CA GLN A 64 -3.02 -1.93 10.73
C GLN A 64 -2.20 -2.03 9.45
N GLY A 65 -2.87 -1.98 8.30
CA GLY A 65 -2.24 -1.99 6.99
C GLY A 65 -1.60 -0.65 6.61
N ARG A 66 -0.81 -0.65 5.53
CA ARG A 66 -0.22 0.58 4.99
C ARG A 66 -1.24 1.56 4.45
N PHE A 67 -2.38 1.09 3.96
CA PHE A 67 -3.49 1.98 3.60
C PHE A 67 -4.00 2.79 4.79
N GLU A 68 -4.18 2.16 5.96
CA GLU A 68 -4.61 2.85 7.18
C GLU A 68 -3.54 3.85 7.66
N GLN A 69 -2.27 3.45 7.63
CA GLN A 69 -1.16 4.31 8.05
C GLN A 69 -0.98 5.54 7.13
N ALA A 70 -1.35 5.40 5.86
CA ALA A 70 -1.27 6.47 4.86
C ALA A 70 -2.53 7.32 4.78
N ASP A 71 -3.52 7.11 5.66
CA ASP A 71 -4.78 7.83 5.63
C ASP A 71 -4.56 9.35 5.74
N GLY A 72 -5.32 10.10 4.94
CA GLY A 72 -5.13 11.55 4.74
C GLY A 72 -3.84 11.96 4.02
N GLY A 73 -2.93 11.02 3.76
CA GLY A 73 -1.58 11.24 3.25
C GLY A 73 -1.34 10.71 1.84
N THR A 74 -0.22 10.02 1.68
CA THR A 74 0.23 9.44 0.40
C THR A 74 0.83 8.06 0.65
N LEU A 75 0.35 7.06 -0.09
CA LEU A 75 0.95 5.73 -0.18
C LEU A 75 1.70 5.62 -1.50
N PHE A 76 3.01 5.42 -1.44
CA PHE A 76 3.86 5.15 -2.59
C PHE A 76 4.15 3.66 -2.68
N LEU A 77 3.83 3.06 -3.83
CA LEU A 77 4.04 1.64 -4.13
C LEU A 77 5.14 1.54 -5.19
N ASP A 78 6.35 1.18 -4.77
CA ASP A 78 7.47 0.94 -5.67
C ASP A 78 7.44 -0.51 -6.20
N GLU A 79 7.93 -0.69 -7.41
CA GLU A 79 7.92 -1.97 -8.13
C GLU A 79 6.52 -2.64 -8.12
N ILE A 80 5.46 -1.87 -8.39
CA ILE A 80 4.06 -2.33 -8.35
C ILE A 80 3.79 -3.55 -9.24
N GLY A 81 4.64 -3.82 -10.23
CA GLY A 81 4.57 -5.02 -11.08
C GLY A 81 4.82 -6.33 -10.33
N ASP A 82 5.49 -6.30 -9.17
CA ASP A 82 5.70 -7.47 -8.32
C ASP A 82 4.47 -7.83 -7.45
N MET A 83 3.41 -7.01 -7.50
CA MET A 83 2.18 -7.26 -6.78
C MET A 83 1.42 -8.48 -7.35
N PRO A 84 1.04 -9.47 -6.52
CA PRO A 84 0.20 -10.60 -6.93
C PRO A 84 -1.15 -10.16 -7.53
N LEU A 85 -1.67 -10.90 -8.53
CA LEU A 85 -2.89 -10.54 -9.28
C LEU A 85 -4.15 -10.46 -8.41
N ASP A 86 -4.26 -11.33 -7.41
CA ASP A 86 -5.33 -11.33 -6.40
C ASP A 86 -5.31 -10.04 -5.57
N VAL A 87 -4.13 -9.60 -5.14
CA VAL A 87 -3.95 -8.33 -4.43
C VAL A 87 -4.26 -7.13 -5.33
N GLN A 88 -3.87 -7.17 -6.60
CA GLN A 88 -4.18 -6.11 -7.58
C GLN A 88 -5.69 -5.87 -7.70
N THR A 89 -6.48 -6.95 -7.67
CA THR A 89 -7.95 -6.86 -7.71
C THR A 89 -8.51 -6.10 -6.50
N ARG A 90 -7.94 -6.30 -5.31
CA ARG A 90 -8.32 -5.56 -4.10
C ARG A 90 -7.86 -4.11 -4.16
N LEU A 91 -6.64 -3.84 -4.63
CA LEU A 91 -6.14 -2.48 -4.86
C LEU A 91 -7.08 -1.68 -5.75
N LEU A 92 -7.57 -2.30 -6.83
CA LEU A 92 -8.50 -1.67 -7.77
C LEU A 92 -9.80 -1.22 -7.10
N ARG A 93 -10.34 -2.04 -6.18
CA ARG A 93 -11.50 -1.66 -5.36
C ARG A 93 -11.20 -0.48 -4.43
N VAL A 94 -10.02 -0.44 -3.82
CA VAL A 94 -9.62 0.71 -2.98
C VAL A 94 -9.55 1.99 -3.80
N LEU A 95 -9.00 1.92 -5.02
CA LEU A 95 -8.88 3.08 -5.90
C LEU A 95 -10.23 3.55 -6.45
N ALA A 96 -11.17 2.63 -6.67
CA ALA A 96 -12.51 2.93 -7.17
C ALA A 96 -13.46 3.44 -6.07
N ASP A 97 -13.53 2.72 -4.95
CA ASP A 97 -14.55 2.91 -3.91
C ASP A 97 -14.01 3.66 -2.68
N GLY A 98 -12.69 3.79 -2.55
CA GLY A 98 -12.05 4.40 -1.38
C GLY A 98 -12.13 3.55 -0.11
N GLN A 99 -12.47 2.27 -0.24
CA GLN A 99 -12.71 1.37 0.90
C GLN A 99 -11.97 0.04 0.73
N PHE A 100 -11.59 -0.56 1.85
CA PHE A 100 -11.01 -1.90 1.93
C PHE A 100 -11.35 -2.56 3.26
N TYR A 101 -11.03 -3.84 3.35
CA TYR A 101 -11.22 -4.65 4.55
C TYR A 101 -9.89 -5.32 4.89
N ARG A 102 -9.59 -5.42 6.19
CA ARG A 102 -8.46 -6.21 6.69
C ARG A 102 -8.60 -7.67 6.31
N VAL A 103 -7.49 -8.38 6.19
CA VAL A 103 -7.50 -9.84 6.02
C VAL A 103 -8.17 -10.49 7.23
N GLY A 104 -9.10 -11.40 6.99
CA GLY A 104 -9.92 -12.05 8.03
C GLY A 104 -11.05 -11.16 8.60
N GLY A 105 -11.08 -9.87 8.27
CA GLY A 105 -12.20 -8.98 8.55
C GLY A 105 -13.26 -9.15 7.48
N TYR A 106 -14.10 -10.18 7.61
CA TYR A 106 -15.30 -10.29 6.80
C TYR A 106 -16.41 -9.43 7.41
N ALA A 107 -17.12 -8.70 6.56
CA ALA A 107 -18.40 -8.08 6.89
C ALA A 107 -19.45 -9.16 7.20
#